data_AF-A0A8H6YYL3-F1
#
_entry.id   AF-A0A8H6YYL3-F1
#
_cell.length_a   1.000
_cell.length_b   1.000
_cell.length_c   1.000
_cell.angle_alpha   90.00
_cell.angle_beta   90.00
_cell.angle_gamma   90.00
#
_symmetry.space_group_name_H-M   'P 1'
#
loop_
_entity.id
_entity.type
_entity.pdbx_description
1 polymer ?
#
loop_
_entity_poly.entity_id
_entity_poly.type
_entity_poly.pdbx_seq_one_letter_code
_entity_poly.pdbx_strand_id
1 'polypeptide(L)'
;MMHAWREVTGCFLEPVPLPSSFMSDLCASRGGPPMNTDISGIGVRISFYLQTVFLGCLSARSTSPEEVAGALYTLLATNTGMAVTAFILGFKSTPEISLHDALVVFYLLYISWVTMCFSLPSNIRFPGKVKMLHLCFVVQSCLLFAFAFAMLGTATTFGSTPECNHNAVVVLFRPFAVLNIGRILFLVQTVLVVIIYTGVLYKDWKDSIKRMFKRFAKQKPDNPEEIATEASPATERTPPGAPDPENTVIPGPRSRAYSYVPPSQRKKTYRYNVDERVVANIFIILVLWALAVMNTELLIRWNHFAVSEDNSSPWQFGQILPMFLVVLPLISLVNVFMENGFRRVHPRYDIPKTALSPV
;
A
#
# COMPACT_ATOMS: atom_id res chain seq x y z
N MET A 1 -12.12 -9.77 34.47
CA MET A 1 -12.63 -8.55 33.78
C MET A 1 -13.46 -8.84 32.53
N MET A 2 -13.15 -9.85 31.69
CA MET A 2 -14.01 -10.18 30.52
C MET A 2 -15.36 -10.86 30.86
N HIS A 3 -15.53 -11.45 32.04
CA HIS A 3 -16.81 -12.05 32.45
C HIS A 3 -17.85 -11.04 32.98
N ALA A 4 -17.42 -9.83 33.36
CA ALA A 4 -18.32 -8.82 33.94
C ALA A 4 -19.08 -7.99 32.87
N TRP A 5 -18.77 -8.18 31.58
CA TRP A 5 -19.43 -7.46 30.48
C TRP A 5 -20.65 -8.18 29.89
N ARG A 6 -20.93 -9.44 30.30
CA ARG A 6 -22.09 -10.20 29.78
C ARG A 6 -23.40 -9.91 30.50
N GLU A 7 -23.39 -9.40 31.72
CA GLU A 7 -24.64 -9.26 32.51
C GLU A 7 -25.31 -7.88 32.38
N VAL A 8 -24.64 -6.87 31.84
CA VAL A 8 -25.21 -5.50 31.75
C VAL A 8 -26.05 -5.27 30.47
N THR A 9 -26.06 -6.22 29.53
CA THR A 9 -26.83 -6.10 28.27
C THR A 9 -28.17 -6.87 28.27
N GLY A 10 -28.55 -7.49 29.40
CA GLY A 10 -29.72 -8.39 29.50
C GLY A 10 -31.12 -7.76 29.47
N CYS A 11 -31.24 -6.44 29.31
CA CYS A 11 -32.55 -5.75 29.22
C CYS A 11 -32.74 -4.97 27.90
N PHE A 12 -32.02 -5.35 26.84
CA PHE A 12 -32.43 -4.93 25.50
C PHE A 12 -33.58 -5.83 25.05
N LEU A 13 -34.79 -5.27 25.01
CA LEU A 13 -35.97 -5.90 24.42
C LEU A 13 -35.56 -6.52 23.06
N GLU A 14 -35.69 -7.83 22.94
CA GLU A 14 -35.50 -8.48 21.64
C GLU A 14 -36.46 -7.81 20.64
N PRO A 15 -35.97 -7.25 19.54
CA PRO A 15 -36.84 -6.65 18.55
C PRO A 15 -37.79 -7.73 18.02
N VAL A 16 -39.10 -7.50 18.18
CA VAL A 16 -40.12 -8.40 17.64
C VAL A 16 -39.88 -8.54 16.14
N PRO A 17 -39.67 -9.77 15.62
CA PRO A 17 -39.40 -9.96 14.21
C PRO A 17 -40.58 -9.43 13.39
N LEU A 18 -40.32 -8.42 12.56
CA LEU A 18 -41.31 -7.90 11.63
C LEU A 18 -41.67 -9.00 10.62
N PRO A 19 -42.95 -9.10 10.20
CA PRO A 19 -43.37 -10.07 9.18
C PRO A 19 -42.59 -9.87 7.88
N SER A 20 -42.10 -10.97 7.28
CA SER A 20 -41.24 -10.98 6.09
C SER A 20 -41.85 -10.28 4.86
N SER A 21 -43.18 -10.16 4.79
CA SER A 21 -43.87 -9.40 3.75
C SER A 21 -43.56 -7.90 3.80
N PHE A 22 -43.40 -7.33 5.00
CA PHE A 22 -43.13 -5.89 5.16
C PHE A 22 -41.70 -5.52 4.71
N MET A 23 -40.72 -6.39 4.91
CA MET A 23 -39.34 -6.16 4.46
C MET A 23 -39.21 -6.24 2.93
N SER A 24 -39.97 -7.14 2.29
CA SER A 24 -39.98 -7.26 0.82
C SER A 24 -40.52 -5.99 0.15
N ASP A 25 -41.56 -5.40 0.71
CA ASP A 25 -42.12 -4.13 0.23
C ASP A 25 -41.17 -2.95 0.47
N LEU A 26 -40.34 -3.00 1.52
CA LEU A 26 -39.34 -1.98 1.82
C LEU A 26 -38.23 -1.94 0.76
N CYS A 27 -37.69 -3.09 0.36
CA CYS A 27 -36.67 -3.16 -0.69
C CYS A 27 -37.24 -2.74 -2.07
N ALA A 28 -38.50 -3.07 -2.34
CA ALA A 28 -39.15 -2.77 -3.61
C ALA A 28 -39.51 -1.29 -3.78
N SER A 29 -39.83 -0.59 -2.69
CA SER A 29 -40.33 0.80 -2.73
C SER A 29 -39.28 1.86 -2.39
N ARG A 30 -38.26 1.56 -1.57
CA ARG A 30 -37.29 2.54 -1.06
C ARG A 30 -35.84 2.35 -1.53
N GLY A 31 -35.54 1.30 -2.31
CA GLY A 31 -34.19 1.02 -2.79
C GLY A 31 -33.41 0.06 -1.89
N GLY A 32 -32.11 0.31 -1.72
CA GLY A 32 -31.22 -0.50 -0.88
C GLY A 32 -31.44 -0.27 0.63
N PRO A 33 -30.93 -1.16 1.49
CA PRO A 33 -30.98 -1.00 2.95
C PRO A 33 -30.28 0.29 3.40
N PRO A 34 -30.53 0.79 4.62
CA PRO A 34 -29.80 1.93 5.15
C PRO A 34 -28.30 1.61 5.25
N MET A 35 -27.47 2.59 4.85
CA MET A 35 -26.01 2.43 4.83
C MET A 35 -25.45 2.37 6.26
N ASN A 36 -24.57 1.40 6.55
CA ASN A 36 -23.85 1.37 7.81
C ASN A 36 -22.77 2.45 7.84
N THR A 37 -23.02 3.52 8.59
CA THR A 37 -22.18 4.72 8.64
C THR A 37 -20.82 4.51 9.32
N ASP A 38 -20.63 3.46 10.11
CA ASP A 38 -19.34 3.18 10.75
C ASP A 38 -18.32 2.56 9.78
N ILE A 39 -18.79 1.94 8.70
CA ILE A 39 -17.95 1.16 7.78
C ILE A 39 -17.97 1.74 6.37
N SER A 40 -19.14 2.16 5.90
CA SER A 40 -19.35 2.72 4.57
C SER A 40 -19.58 4.24 4.60
N GLY A 41 -19.53 4.86 5.78
CA GLY A 41 -19.83 6.27 5.99
C GLY A 41 -18.85 7.23 5.31
N ILE A 42 -19.29 8.48 5.17
CA ILE A 42 -18.58 9.49 4.38
C ILE A 42 -17.14 9.75 4.89
N GLY A 43 -16.94 9.81 6.22
CA GLY A 43 -15.59 9.99 6.78
C GLY A 43 -14.65 8.82 6.48
N VAL A 44 -15.17 7.59 6.52
CA VAL A 44 -14.40 6.40 6.14
C VAL A 44 -14.00 6.48 4.66
N ARG A 45 -14.94 6.78 3.77
CA ARG A 45 -14.67 6.90 2.33
C ARG A 45 -13.64 7.99 2.03
N ILE A 46 -13.83 9.19 2.55
CA ILE A 46 -12.90 10.31 2.37
C ILE A 46 -11.51 9.93 2.88
N SER A 47 -11.41 9.26 4.02
CA SER A 47 -10.11 8.83 4.55
C SER A 47 -9.38 7.88 3.61
N PHE A 48 -10.07 6.90 3.02
CA PHE A 48 -9.49 6.00 2.04
C PHE A 48 -9.09 6.72 0.76
N TYR A 49 -9.92 7.64 0.27
CA TYR A 49 -9.60 8.44 -0.92
C TYR A 49 -8.34 9.30 -0.68
N LEU A 50 -8.23 9.95 0.47
CA LEU A 50 -7.08 10.78 0.80
C LEU A 50 -5.82 9.95 1.06
N GLN A 51 -5.91 8.84 1.80
CA GLN A 51 -4.75 7.97 2.06
C GLN A 51 -4.18 7.40 0.75
N THR A 52 -5.05 6.98 -0.18
CA THR A 52 -4.62 6.43 -1.47
C THR A 52 -3.96 7.49 -2.36
N VAL A 53 -4.54 8.69 -2.50
CA VAL A 53 -3.91 9.74 -3.31
C VAL A 53 -2.62 10.25 -2.70
N PHE A 54 -2.56 10.40 -1.37
CA PHE A 54 -1.34 10.84 -0.70
C PHE A 54 -0.24 9.80 -0.82
N LEU A 55 -0.54 8.52 -0.62
CA LEU A 55 0.43 7.45 -0.80
C LEU A 55 0.93 7.38 -2.26
N GLY A 56 0.03 7.48 -3.25
CA GLY A 56 0.40 7.46 -4.66
C GLY A 56 1.35 8.60 -5.01
N CYS A 57 0.99 9.84 -4.63
CA CYS A 57 1.83 11.01 -4.84
C CYS A 57 3.16 10.93 -4.08
N LEU A 58 3.15 10.45 -2.83
CA LEU A 58 4.34 10.24 -2.01
C LEU A 58 5.26 9.21 -2.66
N SER A 59 4.73 8.10 -3.17
CA SER A 59 5.51 7.03 -3.80
C SER A 59 6.07 7.43 -5.16
N ALA A 60 5.39 8.32 -5.88
CA ALA A 60 5.90 8.90 -7.13
C ALA A 60 7.04 9.89 -6.89
N ARG A 61 7.09 10.51 -5.70
CA ARG A 61 7.98 11.64 -5.42
C ARG A 61 9.13 11.34 -4.47
N SER A 62 8.89 10.58 -3.41
CA SER A 62 9.87 10.39 -2.33
C SER A 62 11.06 9.58 -2.81
N THR A 63 12.24 10.01 -2.39
CA THR A 63 13.49 9.27 -2.55
C THR A 63 13.84 8.45 -1.31
N SER A 64 13.15 8.67 -0.19
CA SER A 64 13.35 7.93 1.06
C SER A 64 12.37 6.75 1.13
N PRO A 65 12.88 5.52 1.26
CA PRO A 65 12.02 4.36 1.50
C PRO A 65 11.35 4.41 2.87
N GLU A 66 11.95 5.07 3.87
CA GLU A 66 11.39 5.10 5.22
C GLU A 66 10.07 5.87 5.27
N GLU A 67 9.99 7.01 4.58
CA GLU A 67 8.77 7.83 4.51
C GLU A 67 7.63 7.08 3.82
N VAL A 68 7.93 6.46 2.67
CA VAL A 68 6.94 5.68 1.90
C VAL A 68 6.51 4.44 2.70
N ALA A 69 7.44 3.75 3.36
CA ALA A 69 7.14 2.58 4.17
C ALA A 69 6.21 2.91 5.33
N GLY A 70 6.40 4.05 6.02
CA GLY A 70 5.52 4.49 7.10
C GLY A 70 4.07 4.66 6.63
N ALA A 71 3.86 5.40 5.54
CA ALA A 71 2.54 5.58 4.94
C ALA A 71 1.92 4.26 4.46
N LEU A 72 2.74 3.36 3.88
CA LEU A 72 2.30 2.03 3.45
C LEU A 72 1.86 1.17 4.64
N TYR A 73 2.59 1.14 5.75
CA TYR A 73 2.21 0.36 6.93
C TYR A 73 0.89 0.86 7.53
N THR A 74 0.68 2.17 7.60
CA THR A 74 -0.58 2.74 8.06
C THR A 74 -1.74 2.30 7.17
N LEU A 75 -1.62 2.48 5.84
CA LEU A 75 -2.66 2.08 4.91
C LEU A 75 -2.94 0.56 4.96
N LEU A 76 -1.89 -0.23 5.07
CA LEU A 76 -1.97 -1.68 5.17
C LEU A 76 -2.69 -2.14 6.43
N ALA A 77 -2.39 -1.51 7.57
CA ALA A 77 -3.07 -1.77 8.84
C ALA A 77 -4.56 -1.38 8.77
N THR A 78 -4.88 -0.20 8.22
CA THR A 78 -6.26 0.25 8.05
C THR A 78 -7.05 -0.66 7.11
N ASN A 79 -6.48 -1.03 5.97
CA ASN A 79 -7.11 -1.96 5.03
C ASN A 79 -7.34 -3.34 5.66
N THR A 80 -6.36 -3.85 6.41
CA THR A 80 -6.46 -5.15 7.08
C THR A 80 -7.56 -5.11 8.12
N GLY A 81 -7.58 -4.07 8.97
CA GLY A 81 -8.62 -3.87 9.97
C GLY A 81 -10.01 -3.80 9.34
N MET A 82 -10.17 -3.00 8.28
CA MET A 82 -11.44 -2.89 7.55
C MET A 82 -11.87 -4.22 6.93
N ALA A 83 -10.95 -4.96 6.28
CA ALA A 83 -11.25 -6.26 5.68
C ALA A 83 -11.67 -7.29 6.74
N VAL A 84 -10.95 -7.37 7.87
CA VAL A 84 -11.31 -8.26 8.98
C VAL A 84 -12.67 -7.88 9.57
N THR A 85 -12.91 -6.59 9.84
CA THR A 85 -14.19 -6.10 10.37
C THR A 85 -15.35 -6.43 9.43
N ALA A 86 -15.22 -6.14 8.14
CA ALA A 86 -16.26 -6.45 7.15
C ALA A 86 -16.50 -7.96 7.03
N PHE A 87 -15.44 -8.77 7.10
CA PHE A 87 -15.55 -10.23 7.10
C PHE A 87 -16.32 -10.73 8.34
N ILE A 88 -15.95 -10.26 9.54
CA ILE A 88 -16.61 -10.67 10.79
C ILE A 88 -18.08 -10.25 10.80
N LEU A 89 -18.38 -9.00 10.46
CA LEU A 89 -19.75 -8.47 10.52
C LEU A 89 -20.65 -9.01 9.41
N GLY A 90 -20.09 -9.36 8.26
CA GLY A 90 -20.83 -9.96 7.15
C GLY A 90 -21.18 -11.43 7.33
N PHE A 91 -20.37 -12.18 8.08
CA PHE A 91 -20.51 -13.63 8.25
C PHE A 91 -20.89 -14.10 9.66
N LYS A 92 -21.17 -13.18 10.59
CA LYS A 92 -21.73 -13.51 11.91
C LYS A 92 -23.13 -14.14 11.76
N SER A 93 -23.54 -14.97 12.73
CA SER A 93 -24.88 -15.60 12.73
C SER A 93 -26.04 -14.61 12.59
N THR A 94 -25.84 -13.39 13.08
CA THR A 94 -26.71 -12.22 12.86
C THR A 94 -25.87 -11.16 12.15
N PRO A 95 -25.84 -11.14 10.80
CA PRO A 95 -25.01 -10.19 10.07
C PRO A 95 -25.42 -8.74 10.38
N GLU A 96 -24.43 -7.87 10.55
CA GLU A 96 -24.64 -6.46 10.91
C GLU A 96 -24.42 -5.50 9.73
N ILE A 97 -23.93 -6.03 8.61
CA ILE A 97 -23.73 -5.28 7.36
C ILE A 97 -24.56 -5.89 6.24
N SER A 98 -25.02 -5.05 5.31
CA SER A 98 -25.69 -5.51 4.11
C SER A 98 -24.69 -5.90 3.01
N LEU A 99 -25.14 -6.58 1.95
CA LEU A 99 -24.34 -6.77 0.74
C LEU A 99 -23.90 -5.45 0.12
N HIS A 100 -24.74 -4.42 0.21
CA HIS A 100 -24.47 -3.09 -0.34
C HIS A 100 -23.30 -2.43 0.38
N ASP A 101 -23.25 -2.52 1.72
CA ASP A 101 -22.11 -2.07 2.52
C ASP A 101 -20.83 -2.85 2.15
N ALA A 102 -20.91 -4.17 2.07
CA ALA A 102 -19.76 -5.01 1.73
C ALA A 102 -19.19 -4.69 0.34
N LEU A 103 -20.03 -4.35 -0.64
CA LEU A 103 -19.59 -3.89 -1.96
C LEU A 103 -18.84 -2.55 -1.87
N VAL A 104 -19.33 -1.59 -1.09
CA VAL A 104 -18.62 -0.31 -0.87
C VAL A 104 -17.26 -0.55 -0.23
N VAL A 105 -17.19 -1.35 0.83
CA VAL A 105 -15.94 -1.75 1.50
C VAL A 105 -15.00 -2.42 0.50
N PHE A 106 -15.49 -3.35 -0.30
CA PHE A 106 -14.67 -4.01 -1.32
C PHE A 106 -14.07 -2.99 -2.29
N TYR A 107 -14.84 -2.01 -2.78
CA TYR A 107 -14.33 -0.98 -3.67
C TYR A 107 -13.25 -0.10 -3.01
N LEU A 108 -13.45 0.28 -1.74
CA LEU A 108 -12.46 1.03 -0.95
C LEU A 108 -11.16 0.23 -0.74
N LEU A 109 -11.28 -1.06 -0.42
CA LEU A 109 -10.12 -1.94 -0.29
C LEU A 109 -9.43 -2.16 -1.64
N TYR A 110 -10.19 -2.25 -2.73
CA TYR A 110 -9.67 -2.47 -4.07
C TYR A 110 -8.87 -1.26 -4.59
N ILE A 111 -9.39 -0.03 -4.49
CA ILE A 111 -8.63 1.19 -4.87
C ILE A 111 -7.33 1.31 -4.06
N SER A 112 -7.41 0.95 -2.78
CA SER A 112 -6.26 0.96 -1.88
C SER A 112 -5.22 -0.11 -2.24
N TRP A 113 -5.67 -1.32 -2.56
CA TRP A 113 -4.83 -2.40 -3.03
C TRP A 113 -4.12 -2.05 -4.35
N VAL A 114 -4.84 -1.50 -5.33
CA VAL A 114 -4.25 -1.04 -6.61
C VAL A 114 -3.18 0.02 -6.36
N THR A 115 -3.44 0.99 -5.48
CA THR A 115 -2.46 2.01 -5.11
C THR A 115 -1.20 1.38 -4.51
N MET A 116 -1.35 0.43 -3.58
CA MET A 116 -0.22 -0.30 -2.99
C MET A 116 0.58 -1.09 -4.04
N CYS A 117 -0.08 -1.72 -5.01
CA CYS A 117 0.59 -2.40 -6.13
C CYS A 117 1.48 -1.46 -6.94
N PHE A 118 1.07 -0.20 -7.17
CA PHE A 118 1.90 0.78 -7.87
C PHE A 118 3.02 1.35 -7.00
N SER A 119 2.82 1.43 -5.69
CA SER A 119 3.79 1.98 -4.73
C SER A 119 4.87 0.99 -4.30
N LEU A 120 4.58 -0.31 -4.31
CA LEU A 120 5.50 -1.35 -3.83
C LEU A 120 6.78 -1.49 -4.68
N PRO A 121 6.74 -1.47 -6.03
CA PRO A 121 7.95 -1.53 -6.86
C PRO A 121 8.96 -0.43 -6.57
N SER A 122 8.50 0.77 -6.21
CA SER A 122 9.38 1.88 -5.81
C SER A 122 10.23 1.56 -4.58
N ASN A 123 9.76 0.66 -3.70
CA ASN A 123 10.44 0.26 -2.47
C ASN A 123 11.45 -0.90 -2.67
N ILE A 124 11.32 -1.70 -3.73
CA ILE A 124 12.22 -2.85 -4.01
C ILE A 124 13.68 -2.39 -4.18
N ARG A 125 13.91 -1.10 -4.45
CA ARG A 125 15.25 -0.51 -4.60
C ARG A 125 16.10 -0.57 -3.32
N PHE A 126 15.50 -0.83 -2.16
CA PHE A 126 16.19 -0.72 -0.86
C PHE A 126 16.30 -2.08 -0.14
N PRO A 127 17.48 -2.73 -0.14
CA PRO A 127 17.67 -4.04 0.48
C PRO A 127 17.72 -3.94 2.02
N GLY A 128 16.84 -4.65 2.73
CA GLY A 128 16.99 -4.88 4.18
C GLY A 128 15.69 -4.92 4.98
N LYS A 129 14.88 -3.86 4.92
CA LYS A 129 13.67 -3.69 5.76
C LYS A 129 12.34 -4.00 5.06
N VAL A 130 12.37 -4.21 3.75
CA VAL A 130 11.15 -4.38 2.93
C VAL A 130 10.48 -5.74 3.09
N LYS A 131 11.16 -6.76 3.63
CA LYS A 131 10.61 -8.14 3.72
C LYS A 131 9.33 -8.23 4.54
N MET A 132 9.28 -7.53 5.68
CA MET A 132 8.10 -7.51 6.54
C MET A 132 6.94 -6.82 5.84
N LEU A 133 7.19 -5.68 5.19
CA LEU A 133 6.18 -4.96 4.43
C LEU A 133 5.59 -5.82 3.30
N HIS A 134 6.45 -6.51 2.54
CA HIS A 134 6.02 -7.44 1.50
C HIS A 134 5.15 -8.57 2.07
N LEU A 135 5.56 -9.18 3.20
CA LEU A 135 4.79 -10.23 3.85
C LEU A 135 3.41 -9.71 4.29
N CYS A 136 3.36 -8.57 4.96
CA CYS A 136 2.09 -7.98 5.39
C CYS A 136 1.19 -7.64 4.18
N PHE A 137 1.76 -7.15 3.08
CA PHE A 137 1.02 -6.88 1.85
C PHE A 137 0.47 -8.15 1.19
N VAL A 138 1.24 -9.24 1.18
CA VAL A 138 0.77 -10.55 0.71
C VAL A 138 -0.39 -11.05 1.57
N VAL A 139 -0.27 -10.98 2.90
CA VAL A 139 -1.34 -11.39 3.83
C VAL A 139 -2.60 -10.56 3.61
N GLN A 140 -2.48 -9.24 3.51
CA GLN A 140 -3.62 -8.35 3.26
C GLN A 140 -4.28 -8.63 1.90
N SER A 141 -3.48 -8.90 0.85
CA SER A 141 -4.01 -9.25 -0.47
C SER A 141 -4.79 -10.57 -0.41
N CYS A 142 -4.26 -11.59 0.27
CA CYS A 142 -4.97 -12.85 0.48
C CYS A 142 -6.30 -12.63 1.23
N LEU A 143 -6.31 -11.79 2.26
CA LEU A 143 -7.52 -11.46 3.01
C LEU A 143 -8.56 -10.75 2.12
N LEU A 144 -8.13 -9.78 1.31
CA LEU A 144 -9.00 -9.09 0.36
C LEU A 144 -9.64 -10.05 -0.64
N PHE A 145 -8.85 -10.94 -1.26
CA PHE A 145 -9.37 -11.91 -2.21
C PHE A 145 -10.27 -12.95 -1.54
N ALA A 146 -9.94 -13.41 -0.34
CA ALA A 146 -10.80 -14.30 0.44
C ALA A 146 -12.15 -13.64 0.76
N PHE A 147 -12.14 -12.38 1.21
CA PHE A 147 -13.36 -11.60 1.43
C PHE A 147 -14.18 -11.47 0.15
N ALA A 148 -13.54 -11.13 -0.98
CA ALA A 148 -14.20 -11.01 -2.27
C ALA A 148 -14.87 -12.32 -2.71
N PHE A 149 -14.14 -13.44 -2.67
CA PHE A 149 -14.68 -14.75 -3.03
C PHE A 149 -15.81 -15.19 -2.11
N ALA A 150 -15.67 -14.97 -0.80
CA ALA A 150 -16.70 -15.34 0.17
C ALA A 150 -17.98 -14.51 -0.07
N MET A 151 -17.87 -13.19 -0.15
CA MET A 151 -18.98 -12.27 -0.41
C MET A 151 -19.69 -12.59 -1.73
N LEU A 152 -18.95 -12.81 -2.82
CA LEU A 152 -19.54 -13.17 -4.13
C LEU A 152 -20.13 -14.58 -4.15
N GLY A 153 -19.52 -15.50 -3.40
CA GLY A 153 -19.98 -16.87 -3.23
C GLY A 153 -21.34 -16.93 -2.56
N THR A 154 -21.54 -16.07 -1.56
CA THR A 154 -22.76 -16.00 -0.76
C THR A 154 -23.66 -14.82 -1.10
N ALA A 155 -23.42 -14.09 -2.21
CA ALA A 155 -24.14 -12.84 -2.53
C ALA A 155 -25.67 -12.95 -2.48
N THR A 156 -26.27 -14.11 -2.76
CA THR A 156 -27.73 -14.31 -2.66
C THR A 156 -28.25 -14.32 -1.23
N THR A 157 -27.42 -14.71 -0.26
CA THR A 157 -27.79 -14.88 1.16
C THR A 157 -26.93 -14.04 2.10
N PHE A 158 -26.08 -13.17 1.55
CA PHE A 158 -25.11 -12.40 2.31
C PHE A 158 -25.77 -11.21 3.02
N GLY A 159 -25.34 -10.97 4.26
CA GLY A 159 -25.66 -9.75 5.00
C GLY A 159 -26.99 -9.78 5.74
N SER A 160 -27.35 -8.63 6.31
CA SER A 160 -28.51 -8.46 7.20
C SER A 160 -29.86 -8.47 6.50
N THR A 161 -29.88 -8.21 5.18
CA THR A 161 -31.09 -8.00 4.36
C THR A 161 -30.99 -8.76 3.03
N PRO A 162 -30.89 -10.10 3.06
CA PRO A 162 -30.69 -10.91 1.85
C PRO A 162 -31.82 -10.72 0.81
N GLU A 163 -33.02 -10.40 1.26
CA GLU A 163 -34.17 -10.08 0.41
C GLU A 163 -33.92 -8.84 -0.46
N CYS A 164 -33.08 -7.88 -0.06
CA CYS A 164 -32.73 -6.72 -0.88
C CYS A 164 -31.60 -7.00 -1.89
N ASN A 165 -30.92 -8.15 -1.83
CA ASN A 165 -29.68 -8.38 -2.61
C ASN A 165 -29.90 -8.44 -4.13
N HIS A 166 -31.14 -8.67 -4.58
CA HIS A 166 -31.48 -8.65 -6.01
C HIS A 166 -31.41 -7.25 -6.63
N ASN A 167 -31.54 -6.20 -5.81
CA ASN A 167 -31.41 -4.80 -6.22
C ASN A 167 -29.96 -4.30 -6.17
N ALA A 168 -29.05 -5.07 -5.58
CA ALA A 168 -27.66 -4.69 -5.50
C ALA A 168 -27.04 -4.63 -6.90
N VAL A 169 -26.33 -3.54 -7.18
CA VAL A 169 -25.66 -3.31 -8.46
C VAL A 169 -24.17 -3.09 -8.25
N VAL A 170 -23.35 -3.65 -9.15
CA VAL A 170 -21.93 -3.30 -9.29
C VAL A 170 -21.79 -2.27 -10.40
N VAL A 171 -20.83 -1.35 -10.27
CA VAL A 171 -20.58 -0.31 -11.27
C VAL A 171 -19.18 -0.43 -11.84
N LEU A 172 -19.10 -0.64 -13.15
CA LEU A 172 -17.88 -0.51 -13.95
C LEU A 172 -18.19 0.45 -15.11
N PHE A 173 -18.20 1.75 -14.82
CA PHE A 173 -18.74 2.83 -15.67
C PHE A 173 -20.25 2.74 -15.97
N ARG A 174 -20.85 1.55 -15.92
CA ARG A 174 -22.29 1.29 -15.99
C ARG A 174 -22.72 0.34 -14.89
N PRO A 175 -23.99 0.43 -14.42
CA PRO A 175 -24.53 -0.48 -13.43
C PRO A 175 -24.83 -1.86 -14.04
N PHE A 176 -24.47 -2.91 -13.32
CA PHE A 176 -24.80 -4.30 -13.63
C PHE A 176 -25.41 -4.95 -12.38
N ALA A 177 -26.50 -5.70 -12.53
CA ALA A 177 -27.09 -6.45 -11.42
C ALA A 177 -26.09 -7.47 -10.86
N VAL A 178 -25.88 -7.46 -9.54
CA VAL A 178 -24.89 -8.30 -8.86
C VAL A 178 -25.20 -9.78 -9.06
N LEU A 179 -26.45 -10.22 -8.87
CA LEU A 179 -26.77 -11.66 -8.76
C LEU A 179 -26.68 -12.47 -10.07
N ASN A 180 -26.68 -11.82 -11.24
CA ASN A 180 -26.67 -12.49 -12.54
C ASN A 180 -25.30 -12.36 -13.23
N ILE A 181 -25.25 -11.58 -14.31
CA ILE A 181 -24.07 -11.35 -15.12
C ILE A 181 -22.96 -10.67 -14.30
N GLY A 182 -23.32 -9.77 -13.37
CA GLY A 182 -22.37 -9.07 -12.51
C GLY A 182 -21.49 -10.03 -11.71
N ARG A 183 -22.08 -11.03 -11.06
CA ARG A 183 -21.36 -12.06 -10.27
C ARG A 183 -20.35 -12.80 -11.12
N ILE A 184 -20.73 -13.28 -12.30
CA ILE A 184 -19.84 -14.04 -13.19
C ILE A 184 -18.70 -13.15 -13.67
N LEU A 185 -19.00 -11.95 -14.18
CA LEU A 185 -17.99 -11.01 -14.67
C LEU A 185 -16.98 -10.66 -13.58
N PHE A 186 -17.47 -10.39 -12.37
CA PHE A 186 -16.64 -9.97 -11.27
C PHE A 186 -15.82 -11.12 -10.67
N LEU A 187 -16.37 -12.35 -10.63
CA LEU A 187 -15.59 -13.55 -10.30
C LEU A 187 -14.47 -13.80 -11.32
N VAL A 188 -14.77 -13.71 -12.62
CA VAL A 188 -13.77 -13.87 -13.69
C VAL A 188 -12.67 -12.81 -13.55
N GLN A 189 -13.06 -11.55 -13.33
CA GLN A 189 -12.12 -10.46 -13.09
C GLN A 189 -11.25 -10.73 -11.85
N THR A 190 -11.85 -11.17 -10.74
CA THR A 190 -11.13 -11.44 -9.49
C THR A 190 -10.14 -12.59 -9.66
N VAL A 191 -10.55 -13.69 -10.31
CA VAL A 191 -9.67 -14.82 -10.63
C VAL A 191 -8.51 -14.38 -11.53
N LEU A 192 -8.78 -13.58 -12.56
CA LEU A 192 -7.74 -13.05 -13.45
C LEU A 192 -6.73 -12.19 -12.68
N VAL A 193 -7.21 -11.28 -11.82
CA VAL A 193 -6.36 -10.43 -10.98
C VAL A 193 -5.51 -11.29 -10.03
N VAL A 194 -6.07 -12.32 -9.40
CA VAL A 194 -5.34 -13.24 -8.54
C VAL A 194 -4.25 -13.97 -9.33
N ILE A 195 -4.55 -14.50 -10.51
CA ILE A 195 -3.56 -15.20 -11.35
C ILE A 195 -2.41 -14.28 -11.73
N ILE A 196 -2.71 -13.05 -12.19
CA ILE A 196 -1.68 -12.05 -12.55
C ILE A 196 -0.84 -11.71 -11.32
N TYR A 197 -1.48 -11.43 -10.20
CA TYR A 197 -0.83 -11.09 -8.94
C TYR A 197 0.10 -12.22 -8.45
N THR A 198 -0.39 -13.45 -8.42
CA THR A 198 0.41 -14.63 -8.05
C THR A 198 1.59 -14.84 -8.99
N GLY A 199 1.41 -14.59 -10.30
CA GLY A 199 2.49 -14.66 -11.29
C GLY A 199 3.60 -13.63 -11.03
N VAL A 200 3.24 -12.39 -10.71
CA VAL A 200 4.20 -11.33 -10.33
C VAL A 200 4.94 -11.73 -9.04
N LEU A 201 4.20 -12.14 -8.01
CA LEU A 201 4.78 -12.56 -6.73
C LEU A 201 5.74 -13.75 -6.89
N TYR A 202 5.37 -14.74 -7.70
CA TYR A 202 6.21 -15.90 -7.98
C TYR A 202 7.52 -15.51 -8.67
N LYS A 203 7.46 -14.58 -9.65
CA LYS A 203 8.65 -14.07 -10.33
C LYS A 203 9.60 -13.37 -9.35
N ASP A 204 9.08 -12.46 -8.52
CA ASP A 204 9.87 -11.72 -7.54
C ASP A 204 10.50 -12.65 -6.50
N TRP A 205 9.74 -13.66 -6.04
CA TRP A 205 10.22 -14.69 -5.12
C TRP A 205 11.34 -15.54 -5.74
N LYS A 206 11.17 -16.00 -6.98
CA LYS A 206 12.17 -16.79 -7.70
C LYS A 206 13.47 -16.01 -7.90
N ASP A 207 13.38 -14.73 -8.26
CA ASP A 207 14.56 -13.86 -8.42
C ASP A 207 15.25 -13.56 -7.08
N SER A 208 14.49 -13.47 -5.99
CA SER A 208 15.03 -13.36 -4.63
C SER A 208 15.80 -14.63 -4.21
N ILE A 209 15.20 -15.81 -4.42
CA ILE A 209 15.83 -17.11 -4.13
C ILE A 209 17.09 -17.31 -4.96
N LYS A 210 17.05 -17.03 -6.28
CA LYS A 210 18.22 -17.15 -7.16
C LYS A 210 19.37 -16.26 -6.71
N ARG A 211 19.08 -15.05 -6.23
CA ARG A 211 20.09 -14.13 -5.66
C ARG A 211 20.68 -14.66 -4.35
N MET A 212 19.87 -15.27 -3.48
CA MET A 212 20.38 -15.93 -2.27
C MET A 212 21.28 -17.11 -2.59
N PHE A 213 20.86 -18.04 -3.46
CA PHE A 213 21.70 -19.17 -3.87
C PHE A 213 23.02 -18.72 -4.51
N LYS A 214 23.00 -17.66 -5.33
CA LYS A 214 24.24 -17.09 -5.91
C LYS A 214 25.19 -16.52 -4.84
N ARG A 215 24.67 -15.98 -3.74
CA ARG A 215 25.50 -15.54 -2.59
C ARG A 215 26.09 -16.72 -1.85
N PHE A 216 25.28 -17.75 -1.56
CA PHE A 216 25.78 -18.98 -0.93
C PHE A 216 26.82 -19.71 -1.79
N ALA A 217 26.61 -19.81 -3.10
CA ALA A 217 27.58 -20.42 -4.01
C ALA A 217 28.90 -19.65 -4.09
N LYS A 218 28.87 -18.31 -3.94
CA LYS A 218 30.07 -17.46 -3.86
C LYS A 218 30.75 -17.49 -2.49
N GLN A 219 30.03 -17.91 -1.44
CA GLN A 219 30.57 -18.04 -0.10
C GLN A 219 31.17 -19.43 0.16
N LYS A 220 31.30 -20.27 -0.89
CA LYS A 220 32.09 -21.49 -0.79
C LYS A 220 33.51 -21.04 -0.38
N PRO A 221 33.99 -21.48 0.79
CA PRO A 221 35.18 -20.93 1.42
C PRO A 221 36.36 -21.02 0.46
N ASP A 222 37.07 -19.91 0.30
CA ASP A 222 38.42 -19.94 -0.23
C ASP A 222 39.19 -21.02 0.55
N ASN A 223 39.91 -21.82 -0.23
CA ASN A 223 40.53 -23.09 0.14
C ASN A 223 40.99 -23.14 1.62
N PRO A 224 40.49 -24.06 2.47
CA PRO A 224 41.06 -24.29 3.82
C PRO A 224 42.51 -24.79 3.80
N GLU A 225 43.14 -24.86 2.62
CA GLU A 225 44.50 -25.32 2.38
C GLU A 225 45.56 -24.25 2.71
N GLU A 226 45.18 -22.98 2.94
CA GLU A 226 46.13 -21.89 3.28
C GLU A 226 46.27 -21.64 4.80
N ILE A 227 46.00 -22.63 5.66
CA ILE A 227 46.31 -22.57 7.11
C ILE A 227 47.32 -23.66 7.53
N ALA A 228 47.77 -24.53 6.62
CA ALA A 228 48.65 -25.65 6.97
C ALA A 228 50.15 -25.40 6.73
N THR A 229 50.60 -24.19 6.37
CA THR A 229 52.02 -23.95 6.05
C THR A 229 52.57 -22.64 6.61
N GLU A 230 52.40 -22.41 7.92
CA GLU A 230 53.26 -21.46 8.62
C GLU A 230 53.45 -21.85 10.10
N ALA A 231 53.84 -23.12 10.30
CA ALA A 231 54.59 -23.51 11.48
C ALA A 231 56.06 -23.65 11.06
N SER A 232 56.79 -22.54 11.02
CA SER A 232 58.25 -22.54 10.97
C SER A 232 58.81 -21.68 12.11
N PRO A 233 59.88 -22.12 12.79
CA PRO A 233 60.24 -21.66 14.12
C PRO A 233 61.17 -20.43 14.08
N ALA A 234 61.09 -19.65 15.16
CA ALA A 234 62.12 -18.76 15.70
C ALA A 234 63.24 -18.31 14.74
N THR A 235 63.16 -17.08 14.24
CA THR A 235 64.35 -16.38 13.71
C THR A 235 64.40 -14.98 14.33
N GLU A 236 65.22 -14.91 15.38
CA GLU A 236 66.27 -13.92 15.62
C GLU A 236 66.00 -12.43 15.35
N ARG A 237 65.98 -11.66 16.45
CA ARG A 237 66.00 -10.19 16.47
C ARG A 237 67.27 -9.67 15.77
N THR A 238 67.10 -8.92 14.69
CA THR A 238 68.17 -8.05 14.13
C THR A 238 67.97 -6.60 14.58
N PRO A 239 69.03 -5.83 14.89
CA PRO A 239 68.94 -4.47 15.43
C PRO A 239 68.65 -3.42 14.35
N PRO A 240 68.25 -2.19 14.75
CA PRO A 240 67.88 -1.11 13.85
C PRO A 240 69.11 -0.39 13.31
N GLY A 241 69.29 -0.35 11.98
CA GLY A 241 70.24 0.57 11.36
C GLY A 241 70.76 0.14 9.99
N ALA A 242 70.07 0.55 8.93
CA ALA A 242 70.68 0.99 7.67
C ALA A 242 69.60 1.65 6.78
N PRO A 243 69.89 2.81 6.15
CA PRO A 243 69.04 3.40 5.13
C PRO A 243 69.32 2.76 3.78
N ASP A 244 68.33 2.09 3.19
CA ASP A 244 68.42 1.62 1.80
C ASP A 244 68.14 2.79 0.84
N PRO A 245 69.04 3.06 -0.12
CA PRO A 245 68.78 3.99 -1.21
C PRO A 245 68.04 3.27 -2.34
N GLU A 246 67.38 4.06 -3.19
CA GLU A 246 67.28 3.75 -4.62
C GLU A 246 66.22 2.71 -5.05
N ASN A 247 64.99 3.20 -5.31
CA ASN A 247 64.50 3.20 -6.69
C ASN A 247 63.24 4.06 -6.85
N THR A 248 63.53 5.33 -7.06
CA THR A 248 62.63 6.40 -7.41
C THR A 248 62.23 6.28 -8.89
N VAL A 249 61.16 5.53 -9.20
CA VAL A 249 60.46 5.69 -10.48
C VAL A 249 59.24 6.57 -10.25
N ILE A 250 59.47 7.88 -10.30
CA ILE A 250 58.41 8.90 -10.32
C ILE A 250 57.72 8.81 -11.70
N PRO A 251 56.43 8.44 -11.78
CA PRO A 251 55.66 8.66 -12.99
C PRO A 251 55.48 10.17 -13.13
N GLY A 252 56.11 10.75 -14.14
CA GLY A 252 56.09 12.18 -14.40
C GLY A 252 54.66 12.74 -14.44
N PRO A 253 54.42 13.92 -13.87
CA PRO A 253 53.13 14.58 -13.97
C PRO A 253 52.89 14.93 -15.43
N ARG A 254 52.00 14.19 -16.09
CA ARG A 254 51.38 14.63 -17.35
C ARG A 254 50.58 15.88 -17.03
N SER A 255 51.24 17.03 -17.17
CA SER A 255 50.64 18.36 -17.20
C SER A 255 49.59 18.43 -18.30
N ARG A 256 48.37 18.00 -17.99
CA ARG A 256 47.18 18.41 -18.72
C ARG A 256 47.05 19.91 -18.47
N ALA A 257 47.46 20.69 -19.47
CA ALA A 257 47.18 22.11 -19.52
C ALA A 257 45.68 22.32 -19.27
N TYR A 258 45.34 22.82 -18.08
CA TYR A 258 44.00 23.28 -17.78
C TYR A 258 43.77 24.52 -18.64
N SER A 259 43.04 24.38 -19.75
CA SER A 259 42.46 25.54 -20.44
C SER A 259 41.59 26.29 -19.44
N TYR A 260 42.13 27.39 -18.93
CA TYR A 260 41.41 28.37 -18.14
C TYR A 260 40.38 29.04 -19.05
N VAL A 261 39.14 28.54 -19.02
CA VAL A 261 38.02 29.17 -19.72
C VAL A 261 37.60 30.37 -18.88
N PRO A 262 37.70 31.61 -19.40
CA PRO A 262 37.36 32.81 -18.64
C PRO A 262 35.89 32.79 -18.21
N PRO A 263 35.56 33.22 -16.97
CA PRO A 263 34.22 33.15 -16.41
C PRO A 263 33.25 34.23 -16.95
N SER A 264 33.59 34.92 -18.04
CA SER A 264 32.76 35.99 -18.60
C SER A 264 31.60 35.41 -19.42
N GLN A 265 30.38 35.70 -18.95
CA GLN A 265 29.11 35.62 -19.70
C GLN A 265 28.47 34.24 -19.97
N ARG A 266 28.57 33.28 -19.04
CA ARG A 266 27.50 32.27 -18.97
C ARG A 266 26.22 32.91 -18.45
N LYS A 267 25.40 33.45 -19.37
CA LYS A 267 24.00 33.78 -19.12
C LYS A 267 23.39 32.56 -18.41
N LYS A 268 23.05 32.71 -17.13
CA LYS A 268 22.33 31.70 -16.37
C LYS A 268 20.92 31.64 -16.95
N THR A 269 20.73 30.92 -18.05
CA THR A 269 19.41 30.53 -18.50
C THR A 269 18.78 29.76 -17.36
N TYR A 270 17.81 30.39 -16.69
CA TYR A 270 17.00 29.80 -15.65
C TYR A 270 16.10 28.75 -16.32
N ARG A 271 16.67 27.57 -16.61
CA ARG A 271 15.89 26.45 -17.12
C ARG A 271 15.13 25.87 -15.93
N TYR A 272 13.81 25.97 -15.97
CA TYR A 272 12.93 25.28 -15.04
C TYR A 272 13.26 23.78 -15.08
N ASN A 273 13.95 23.28 -14.05
CA ASN A 273 14.39 21.90 -13.98
C ASN A 273 13.27 21.00 -13.46
N VAL A 274 12.13 20.98 -14.16
CA VAL A 274 10.98 20.14 -13.82
C VAL A 274 11.24 18.72 -14.27
N ASP A 275 11.01 17.75 -13.39
CA ASP A 275 11.04 16.33 -13.75
C ASP A 275 9.71 15.95 -14.43
N GLU A 276 9.70 16.03 -15.76
CA GLU A 276 8.54 15.67 -16.60
C GLU A 276 8.01 14.26 -16.27
N ARG A 277 8.88 13.32 -15.88
CA ARG A 277 8.47 11.95 -15.55
C ARG A 277 7.69 11.90 -14.24
N VAL A 278 8.13 12.65 -13.23
CA VAL A 278 7.42 12.72 -11.94
C VAL A 278 6.06 13.39 -12.14
N VAL A 279 5.99 14.47 -12.93
CA VAL A 279 4.73 15.16 -13.26
C VAL A 279 3.77 14.22 -14.00
N ALA A 280 4.26 13.50 -15.01
CA ALA A 280 3.44 12.53 -15.75
C ALA A 280 2.94 11.40 -14.85
N ASN A 281 3.78 10.86 -13.97
CA ASN A 281 3.37 9.82 -13.01
C ASN A 281 2.29 10.31 -12.05
N ILE A 282 2.46 11.51 -11.47
CA ILE A 282 1.45 12.11 -10.58
C ILE A 282 0.14 12.32 -11.35
N PHE A 283 0.20 12.83 -12.57
CA PHE A 283 -0.99 13.02 -13.40
C PHE A 283 -1.75 11.71 -13.64
N ILE A 284 -1.04 10.64 -14.01
CA ILE A 284 -1.64 9.31 -14.21
C ILE A 284 -2.28 8.80 -12.92
N ILE A 285 -1.59 8.95 -11.78
CA ILE A 285 -2.11 8.56 -10.46
C ILE A 285 -3.40 9.32 -10.14
N LEU A 286 -3.43 10.64 -10.35
CA LEU A 286 -4.61 11.47 -10.10
C LEU A 286 -5.80 11.08 -10.98
N VAL A 287 -5.56 10.79 -12.27
CA VAL A 287 -6.62 10.34 -13.19
C VAL A 287 -7.17 8.99 -12.76
N LEU A 288 -6.32 7.99 -12.50
CA LEU A 288 -6.75 6.67 -12.05
C LEU A 288 -7.50 6.73 -10.72
N TRP A 289 -6.99 7.54 -9.79
CA TRP A 289 -7.64 7.80 -8.50
C TRP A 289 -9.03 8.43 -8.70
N ALA A 290 -9.15 9.47 -9.51
CA ALA A 290 -10.43 10.13 -9.76
C ALA A 290 -11.45 9.19 -10.41
N LEU A 291 -11.01 8.35 -11.35
CA LEU A 291 -11.86 7.32 -11.95
C LEU A 291 -12.34 6.29 -10.93
N ALA A 292 -11.47 5.87 -10.01
CA ALA A 292 -11.83 4.92 -8.97
C ALA A 292 -12.79 5.52 -7.92
N VAL A 293 -12.56 6.76 -7.47
CA VAL A 293 -13.47 7.52 -6.60
C VAL A 293 -14.84 7.68 -7.28
N MET A 294 -14.84 8.10 -8.55
CA MET A 294 -16.08 8.24 -9.32
C MET A 294 -16.84 6.92 -9.42
N ASN A 295 -16.16 5.80 -9.70
CA ASN A 295 -16.83 4.50 -9.75
C ASN A 295 -17.42 4.08 -8.39
N THR A 296 -16.74 4.36 -7.28
CA THR A 296 -17.25 4.07 -5.92
C THR A 296 -18.46 4.96 -5.57
N GLU A 297 -18.42 6.25 -5.88
CA GLU A 297 -19.57 7.14 -5.61
C GLU A 297 -20.76 6.84 -6.55
N LEU A 298 -20.49 6.44 -7.79
CA LEU A 298 -21.54 5.92 -8.67
C LEU A 298 -22.13 4.62 -8.13
N LEU A 299 -21.31 3.68 -7.65
CA LEU A 299 -21.79 2.47 -6.98
C LEU A 299 -22.78 2.84 -5.88
N ILE A 300 -22.44 3.79 -5.02
CA ILE A 300 -23.30 4.22 -3.91
C ILE A 300 -24.60 4.83 -4.42
N ARG A 301 -24.51 5.74 -5.39
CA ARG A 301 -25.67 6.41 -5.96
C ARG A 301 -26.64 5.43 -6.62
N TRP A 302 -26.14 4.46 -7.36
CA TRP A 302 -26.95 3.48 -8.09
C TRP A 302 -27.58 2.41 -7.20
N ASN A 303 -27.00 2.16 -6.02
CA ASN A 303 -27.56 1.23 -5.04
C ASN A 303 -28.68 1.84 -4.18
N HIS A 304 -28.99 3.14 -4.34
CA HIS A 304 -30.13 3.83 -3.71
C HIS A 304 -30.32 3.49 -2.22
N PHE A 305 -29.28 3.67 -1.39
CA PHE A 305 -29.38 3.42 0.05
C PHE A 305 -30.54 4.21 0.68
N ALA A 306 -31.34 3.55 1.50
CA ALA A 306 -32.41 4.19 2.25
C ALA A 306 -31.85 5.26 3.20
N VAL A 307 -32.59 6.36 3.35
CA VAL A 307 -32.30 7.37 4.38
C VAL A 307 -32.58 6.75 5.74
N SER A 308 -31.59 6.72 6.63
CA SER A 308 -31.79 6.32 8.02
C SER A 308 -32.77 7.28 8.68
N GLU A 309 -33.88 6.76 9.22
CA GLU A 309 -34.92 7.59 9.87
C GLU A 309 -34.39 8.31 11.12
N ASP A 310 -33.33 7.76 11.71
CA ASP A 310 -32.55 8.45 12.72
C ASP A 310 -31.77 9.58 12.07
N ASN A 311 -32.29 10.81 12.19
CA ASN A 311 -31.58 12.09 11.97
C ASN A 311 -30.33 12.26 12.88
N SER A 312 -29.83 11.18 13.48
CA SER A 312 -28.60 11.13 14.22
C SER A 312 -27.46 11.65 13.35
N SER A 313 -26.56 12.39 14.00
CA SER A 313 -25.39 13.03 13.39
C SER A 313 -24.77 12.15 12.28
N PRO A 314 -24.59 12.67 11.05
CA PRO A 314 -23.94 11.91 9.98
C PRO A 314 -22.50 11.50 10.31
N TRP A 315 -21.92 12.13 11.34
CA TRP A 315 -20.61 11.82 11.90
C TRP A 315 -20.72 10.99 13.17
N GLN A 316 -20.21 9.76 13.10
CA GLN A 316 -20.02 8.87 14.24
C GLN A 316 -18.53 8.75 14.58
N PHE A 317 -18.21 8.32 15.81
CA PHE A 317 -16.83 8.16 16.26
C PHE A 317 -16.01 7.25 15.34
N GLY A 318 -16.63 6.19 14.79
CA GLY A 318 -16.01 5.27 13.83
C GLY A 318 -15.50 5.94 12.56
N GLN A 319 -16.08 7.07 12.16
CA GLN A 319 -15.67 7.82 10.97
C GLN A 319 -14.53 8.81 11.23
N ILE A 320 -14.36 9.28 12.47
CA ILE A 320 -13.36 10.28 12.83
C ILE A 320 -11.96 9.63 12.92
N LEU A 321 -11.88 8.41 13.44
CA LEU A 321 -10.60 7.71 13.64
C LEU A 321 -9.82 7.53 12.32
N PRO A 322 -10.41 7.05 11.21
CA PRO A 322 -9.72 6.94 9.93
C PRO A 322 -9.22 8.29 9.39
N MET A 323 -9.92 9.40 9.68
CA MET A 323 -9.49 10.74 9.28
C MET A 323 -8.20 11.18 9.98
N PHE A 324 -7.99 10.80 11.24
CA PHE A 324 -6.71 11.06 11.91
C PHE A 324 -5.55 10.29 11.28
N LEU A 325 -5.79 9.07 10.77
CA LEU A 325 -4.76 8.28 10.10
C LEU A 325 -4.29 8.88 8.77
N VAL A 326 -5.09 9.78 8.17
CA VAL A 326 -4.73 10.53 6.95
C VAL A 326 -3.64 11.58 7.22
N VAL A 327 -3.53 12.07 8.46
CA VAL A 327 -2.62 13.17 8.81
C VAL A 327 -1.16 12.78 8.61
N LEU A 328 -0.77 11.55 8.96
CA LEU A 328 0.60 11.06 8.81
C LEU A 328 1.09 11.08 7.35
N PRO A 329 0.42 10.41 6.39
CA PRO A 329 0.84 10.45 4.99
C PRO A 329 0.75 11.86 4.39
N LEU A 330 -0.17 12.71 4.87
CA LEU A 330 -0.24 14.11 4.43
C LEU A 330 0.99 14.91 4.85
N ILE A 331 1.42 14.81 6.12
CA ILE A 331 2.62 15.51 6.60
C ILE A 331 3.85 15.04 5.83
N SER A 332 4.02 13.73 5.64
CA SER A 332 5.12 13.18 4.83
C SER A 332 5.08 13.69 3.40
N LEU A 333 3.90 13.73 2.77
CA LEU A 333 3.74 14.28 1.43
C LEU A 333 4.14 15.76 1.36
N VAL A 334 3.66 16.59 2.28
CA VAL A 334 3.98 18.02 2.33
C VAL A 334 5.49 18.23 2.51
N ASN A 335 6.12 17.52 3.44
CA ASN A 335 7.57 17.63 3.68
C ASN A 335 8.36 17.27 2.42
N VAL A 336 8.03 16.14 1.77
CA VAL A 336 8.70 15.69 0.54
C VAL A 336 8.55 16.70 -0.59
N PHE A 337 7.39 17.31 -0.75
CA PHE A 337 7.14 18.32 -1.78
C PHE A 337 7.79 19.66 -1.44
N MET A 338 7.87 20.06 -0.17
CA MET A 338 8.55 21.27 0.26
C MET A 338 10.07 21.17 0.05
N GLU A 339 10.67 20.02 0.38
CA GLU A 339 12.10 19.80 0.24
C GLU A 339 12.52 19.69 -1.23
N ASN A 340 11.76 18.92 -2.01
CA ASN A 340 12.21 18.51 -3.33
C ASN A 340 11.48 19.23 -4.48
N GLY A 341 10.31 19.83 -4.24
CA GLY A 341 9.45 20.44 -5.26
C GLY A 341 9.17 19.50 -6.43
N PHE A 342 8.93 20.05 -7.62
CA PHE A 342 8.91 19.27 -8.88
C PHE A 342 10.29 19.14 -9.53
N ARG A 343 11.37 19.44 -8.79
CA ARG A 343 12.72 19.50 -9.35
C ARG A 343 13.28 18.09 -9.52
N ARG A 344 14.04 17.86 -10.61
CA ARG A 344 14.82 16.62 -10.77
C ARG A 344 15.76 16.46 -9.58
N VAL A 345 15.54 15.41 -8.80
CA VAL A 345 16.46 15.04 -7.73
C VAL A 345 17.54 14.19 -8.37
N HIS A 346 18.75 14.73 -8.46
CA HIS A 346 19.90 13.88 -8.75
C HIS A 346 20.09 12.93 -7.57
N PRO A 347 20.18 11.62 -7.80
CA PRO A 347 20.51 10.68 -6.74
C PRO A 347 21.79 11.18 -6.07
N ARG A 348 21.67 11.67 -4.83
CA ARG A 348 22.87 11.89 -4.03
C ARG A 348 23.41 10.49 -3.79
N TYR A 349 24.53 10.18 -4.44
CA TYR A 349 25.42 9.16 -3.93
C TYR A 349 25.99 9.75 -2.64
N ASP A 350 25.22 9.65 -1.56
CA ASP A 350 25.71 9.99 -0.23
C ASP A 350 26.85 9.02 0.04
N ILE A 351 28.07 9.50 -0.19
CA ILE A 351 29.29 8.84 0.27
C ILE A 351 29.08 8.69 1.77
N PRO A 352 29.11 7.45 2.31
CA PRO A 352 28.87 7.22 3.73
C PRO A 352 29.77 8.14 4.54
N LYS A 353 29.18 9.04 5.33
CA LYS A 353 29.93 9.97 6.19
C LYS A 353 30.84 9.26 7.19
N THR A 354 30.66 7.95 7.38
CA THR A 354 31.54 7.07 8.16
C THR A 354 32.92 6.86 7.54
N ALA A 355 33.15 7.20 6.27
CA ALA A 355 34.47 7.05 5.62
C ALA A 355 35.41 8.25 5.80
N LEU A 356 35.00 9.30 6.53
CA LEU A 356 35.76 10.55 6.68
C LEU A 356 35.99 10.94 8.15
N SER A 357 35.97 9.99 9.09
CA SER A 357 36.57 10.24 10.39
C SER A 357 38.08 10.06 10.25
N PRO A 358 38.90 11.13 10.30
CA PRO A 358 40.34 10.97 10.45
C PRO A 358 40.61 10.29 11.80
N VAL A 359 41.48 9.28 11.77
CA VAL A 359 42.08 8.64 12.95
C VAL A 359 43.10 9.58 13.57
#